data_AF-A0A397UE97-F1
#
_entry.id   AF-A0A397UE97-F1
#
_cell.length_a   1.000
_cell.length_b   1.000
_cell.length_c   1.000
_cell.angle_alpha   90.00
_cell.angle_beta   90.00
_cell.angle_gamma   90.00
#
_symmetry.space_group_name_H-M   'P 1'
#
loop_
_entity.id
_entity.type
_entity.pdbx_description
1 polymer ?
#
loop_
_entity_poly.entity_id
_entity_poly.type
_entity_poly.pdbx_seq_one_letter_code
_entity_poly.pdbx_strand_id
1 'polypeptide(L)'
;MSPNPNFAEKAWTVWFNSFENENIATVILCFLLHEIVYFGRCIPFWIADFIPFLQRYKLQPDKPNTVTEHWKCLKYVLSTHFFVELPLIFSFQPIAVFFGMEITTIPFPHWQKMVYQLAAFFVFEDTFNYWFHRLLHYGPFYKYIHKQHHEFSAPFGLVGLQ
;
A
#
# COMPACT_ATOMS: atom_id res chain seq x y z
N MET A 1 -22.78 -11.19 21.44
CA MET A 1 -21.35 -11.59 21.37
C MET A 1 -21.28 -13.08 21.11
N SER A 2 -20.54 -13.52 20.08
CA SER A 2 -20.24 -14.95 19.90
C SER A 2 -19.48 -15.42 21.14
N PRO A 3 -19.92 -16.47 21.85
CA PRO A 3 -19.31 -16.87 23.12
C PRO A 3 -17.87 -17.39 22.97
N ASN A 4 -17.40 -17.64 21.74
CA ASN A 4 -16.06 -18.13 21.47
C ASN A 4 -15.47 -17.44 20.21
N PRO A 5 -14.64 -16.39 20.37
CA PRO A 5 -13.95 -15.79 19.23
C PRO A 5 -12.97 -16.79 18.61
N ASN A 6 -12.84 -16.73 17.29
CA ASN A 6 -11.86 -17.54 16.56
C ASN A 6 -10.44 -17.01 16.80
N PHE A 7 -9.42 -17.72 16.27
CA PHE A 7 -8.02 -17.34 16.47
C PHE A 7 -7.71 -15.91 15.99
N ALA A 8 -8.22 -15.52 14.82
CA ALA A 8 -7.99 -14.19 14.25
C ALA A 8 -8.70 -13.09 15.05
N GLU A 9 -9.93 -13.33 15.51
CA GLU A 9 -10.66 -12.40 16.37
C GLU A 9 -9.96 -12.20 17.72
N LYS A 10 -9.42 -13.29 18.31
CA LYS A 10 -8.62 -13.19 19.55
C LYS A 10 -7.35 -12.37 19.32
N ALA A 11 -6.61 -12.64 18.25
CA ALA A 11 -5.41 -11.88 17.91
C ALA A 11 -5.71 -10.39 17.67
N TRP A 12 -6.82 -10.10 16.97
CA TRP A 12 -7.31 -8.74 16.73
C TRP A 12 -7.61 -8.01 18.04
N THR A 13 -8.39 -8.62 18.92
CA THR A 13 -8.71 -8.03 20.24
C THR A 13 -7.45 -7.82 21.09
N VAL A 14 -6.52 -8.78 21.12
CA VAL A 14 -5.25 -8.65 21.85
C VAL A 14 -4.43 -7.47 21.31
N TRP A 15 -4.36 -7.31 20.00
CA TRP A 15 -3.65 -6.19 19.38
C TRP A 15 -4.22 -4.86 19.84
N PHE A 16 -5.51 -4.63 19.65
CA PHE A 16 -6.14 -3.35 20.00
C PHE A 16 -6.14 -3.07 21.51
N ASN A 17 -6.29 -4.10 22.36
CA ASN A 17 -6.21 -3.94 23.81
C ASN A 17 -4.79 -3.67 24.32
N SER A 18 -3.75 -3.86 23.49
CA SER A 18 -2.35 -3.57 23.87
C SER A 18 -2.01 -2.07 23.78
N PHE A 19 -2.92 -1.24 23.25
CA PHE A 19 -2.72 0.20 23.09
C PHE A 19 -3.82 0.97 23.82
N GLU A 20 -3.49 2.13 24.38
CA GLU A 20 -4.47 3.03 25.01
C GLU A 20 -5.33 3.78 23.97
N ASN A 21 -4.84 3.90 22.72
CA ASN A 21 -5.49 4.63 21.65
C ASN A 21 -5.67 3.74 20.42
N GLU A 22 -6.92 3.46 20.05
CA GLU A 22 -7.27 2.64 18.89
C GLU A 22 -6.73 3.21 17.57
N ASN A 23 -6.62 4.53 17.43
CA ASN A 23 -6.02 5.14 16.26
C ASN A 23 -4.54 4.76 16.15
N ILE A 24 -3.78 4.84 17.25
CA ILE A 24 -2.36 4.45 17.26
C ILE A 24 -2.19 2.97 16.90
N ALA A 25 -3.04 2.10 17.47
CA ALA A 25 -3.04 0.67 17.13
C ALA A 25 -3.33 0.43 15.64
N THR A 26 -4.28 1.16 15.07
CA THR A 26 -4.64 1.09 13.64
C THR A 26 -3.49 1.54 12.76
N VAL A 27 -2.88 2.69 13.09
CA VAL A 27 -1.78 3.27 12.31
C VAL A 27 -0.57 2.34 12.27
N ILE A 28 -0.16 1.82 13.42
CA ILE A 28 1.00 0.92 13.48
C ILE A 28 0.71 -0.36 12.68
N LEU A 29 -0.49 -0.94 12.83
CA LEU A 29 -0.86 -2.15 12.11
C LEU A 29 -0.87 -1.93 10.59
N CYS A 30 -1.56 -0.90 10.12
CA CYS A 30 -1.70 -0.59 8.70
C CYS A 30 -0.35 -0.21 8.07
N PHE A 31 0.44 0.64 8.74
CA PHE A 31 1.74 1.08 8.23
C PHE A 31 2.74 -0.08 8.17
N LEU A 32 2.85 -0.90 9.23
CA LEU A 32 3.74 -2.07 9.19
C LEU A 32 3.30 -3.09 8.14
N LEU A 33 1.99 -3.36 8.04
CA LEU A 33 1.48 -4.26 7.02
C LEU A 33 1.82 -3.75 5.61
N HIS A 34 1.62 -2.45 5.36
CA HIS A 34 1.97 -1.82 4.09
C HIS A 34 3.46 -2.01 3.79
N GLU A 35 4.35 -1.60 4.70
CA GLU A 35 5.80 -1.65 4.47
C GLU A 35 6.31 -3.07 4.27
N ILE A 36 5.82 -4.03 5.07
CA ILE A 36 6.18 -5.45 4.95
C ILE A 36 5.74 -5.99 3.59
N VAL A 37 4.50 -5.71 3.16
CA VAL A 37 4.00 -6.21 1.88
C VAL A 37 4.69 -5.51 0.71
N TYR A 38 4.87 -4.19 0.78
CA TYR A 38 5.51 -3.39 -0.25
C TYR A 38 6.95 -3.85 -0.50
N PHE A 39 7.80 -3.79 0.53
CA PHE A 39 9.21 -4.18 0.39
C PHE A 39 9.38 -5.69 0.22
N GLY A 40 8.53 -6.49 0.88
CA GLY A 40 8.52 -7.95 0.70
C GLY A 40 8.28 -8.34 -0.76
N ARG A 41 7.36 -7.67 -1.45
CA ARG A 41 7.11 -7.88 -2.89
C ARG A 41 8.27 -7.41 -3.77
N CYS A 42 9.08 -6.45 -3.33
CA CYS A 42 10.25 -6.00 -4.07
C CYS A 42 11.38 -7.06 -4.11
N ILE A 43 11.51 -7.87 -3.05
CA ILE A 43 12.62 -8.83 -2.88
C ILE A 43 12.73 -9.82 -4.05
N PRO A 44 11.67 -10.52 -4.50
CA PRO A 44 11.77 -11.43 -5.64
C PRO A 44 12.28 -10.77 -6.92
N PHE A 45 11.85 -9.54 -7.21
CA PHE A 45 12.28 -8.81 -8.40
C PHE A 45 13.72 -8.32 -8.28
N TRP A 46 14.13 -7.89 -7.10
CA TRP A 46 15.52 -7.55 -6.82
C TRP A 46 16.44 -8.76 -6.95
N ILE A 47 16.02 -9.95 -6.46
CA ILE A 47 16.78 -11.20 -6.68
C ILE A 47 16.84 -11.55 -8.16
N ALA A 48 15.74 -11.40 -8.90
CA ALA A 48 15.69 -11.67 -10.33
C ALA A 48 16.69 -10.81 -11.14
N ASP A 49 17.00 -9.61 -10.66
CA ASP A 49 18.00 -8.74 -11.28
C ASP A 49 19.42 -9.31 -11.25
N PHE A 50 19.73 -10.24 -10.34
CA PHE A 50 21.04 -10.89 -10.26
C PHE A 50 21.09 -12.26 -10.97
N ILE A 51 19.99 -12.73 -11.53
CA ILE A 51 19.93 -14.02 -12.24
C ILE A 51 20.10 -13.76 -13.75
N PRO A 52 21.24 -14.13 -14.39
CA PRO A 52 21.50 -13.84 -15.79
C PRO A 52 20.43 -14.36 -16.76
N PHE A 53 19.85 -15.53 -16.45
CA PHE A 53 18.77 -16.11 -17.24
C PHE A 53 17.52 -15.23 -17.30
N LEU A 54 17.20 -14.50 -16.21
CA LEU A 54 16.00 -13.67 -16.12
C LEU A 54 16.18 -12.30 -16.79
N GLN A 55 17.43 -11.85 -17.01
CA GLN A 55 17.72 -10.57 -17.66
C GLN A 55 17.13 -10.48 -19.07
N ARG A 56 16.99 -11.61 -19.77
CA ARG A 56 16.39 -11.66 -21.11
C ARG A 56 14.92 -11.26 -21.17
N TYR A 57 14.22 -11.24 -20.02
CA TYR A 57 12.81 -10.84 -19.92
C TYR A 57 12.64 -9.37 -19.54
N LYS A 58 13.72 -8.60 -19.41
CA LYS A 58 13.63 -7.15 -19.13
C LYS A 58 12.98 -6.42 -20.30
N LEU A 59 11.98 -5.60 -19.97
CA LEU A 59 11.25 -4.79 -20.95
C LEU A 59 12.11 -3.64 -21.52
N GLN A 60 13.07 -3.12 -20.76
CA GLN A 60 13.95 -2.01 -21.15
C GLN A 60 15.43 -2.42 -20.98
N PRO A 61 15.98 -3.23 -21.90
CA PRO A 61 17.35 -3.73 -21.78
C PRO A 61 18.41 -2.62 -21.87
N ASP A 62 18.12 -1.53 -22.57
CA ASP A 62 19.04 -0.41 -22.81
C ASP A 62 19.14 0.58 -21.65
N LYS A 63 18.39 0.37 -20.56
CA LYS A 63 18.40 1.20 -19.35
C LYS A 63 18.78 0.35 -18.14
N PRO A 64 20.07 0.12 -17.89
CA PRO A 64 20.50 -0.64 -16.73
C PRO A 64 20.20 0.13 -15.44
N ASN A 65 19.54 -0.51 -14.48
CA ASN A 65 19.29 0.08 -13.18
C ASN A 65 20.60 0.12 -12.39
N THR A 66 21.11 1.31 -12.11
CA THR A 66 22.33 1.49 -11.33
C THR A 66 22.05 1.44 -9.83
N VAL A 67 23.06 1.07 -9.04
CA VAL A 67 22.98 1.11 -7.57
C VAL A 67 22.61 2.52 -7.08
N THR A 68 23.14 3.57 -7.73
CA THR A 68 22.82 4.96 -7.42
C THR A 68 21.34 5.28 -7.63
N GLU A 69 20.73 4.80 -8.72
CA GLU A 69 19.30 4.97 -8.99
C GLU A 69 18.44 4.21 -7.98
N HIS A 70 18.84 2.99 -7.59
CA HIS A 70 18.16 2.25 -6.52
C HIS A 70 18.17 3.02 -5.20
N TRP A 71 19.32 3.59 -4.81
CA TRP A 71 19.41 4.41 -3.60
C TRP A 71 18.59 5.68 -3.69
N LYS A 72 18.57 6.34 -4.85
CA LYS A 72 17.74 7.53 -5.08
C LYS A 72 16.26 7.18 -4.97
N CYS A 73 15.82 6.12 -5.64
CA CYS A 73 14.45 5.61 -5.59
C CYS A 73 14.05 5.23 -4.17
N LEU A 74 14.87 4.44 -3.46
CA LEU A 74 14.60 4.04 -2.08
C LEU A 74 14.39 5.25 -1.16
N LYS A 75 15.26 6.26 -1.25
CA LYS A 75 15.10 7.50 -0.46
C LYS A 75 13.80 8.21 -0.79
N TYR A 76 13.43 8.27 -2.08
CA TYR A 76 12.20 8.89 -2.52
C TYR A 76 10.97 8.15 -1.99
N VAL A 77 10.92 6.82 -2.15
CA VAL A 77 9.87 5.93 -1.64
C VAL A 77 9.69 6.07 -0.13
N LEU A 78 10.78 5.93 0.64
CA LEU A 78 10.74 6.10 2.10
C LEU A 78 10.27 7.50 2.52
N SER A 79 10.68 8.54 1.79
CA SER A 79 10.21 9.91 2.06
C SER A 79 8.71 10.03 1.79
N THR A 80 8.21 9.46 0.69
CA THR A 80 6.77 9.49 0.38
C THR A 80 5.95 8.67 1.38
N HIS A 81 6.43 7.51 1.81
CA HIS A 81 5.74 6.69 2.81
C HIS A 81 5.65 7.45 4.15
N PHE A 82 6.74 8.08 4.60
CA PHE A 82 6.73 8.77 5.88
C PHE A 82 5.98 10.10 5.87
N PHE A 83 6.12 10.91 4.81
CA PHE A 83 5.56 12.27 4.79
C PHE A 83 4.20 12.38 4.11
N VAL A 84 3.80 11.42 3.29
CA VAL A 84 2.51 11.43 2.58
C VAL A 84 1.62 10.30 3.07
N GLU A 85 2.11 9.06 3.01
CA GLU A 85 1.29 7.89 3.34
C GLU A 85 0.97 7.79 4.84
N LEU A 86 1.96 7.96 5.72
CA LEU A 86 1.76 7.86 7.16
C LEU A 86 0.72 8.88 7.69
N PRO A 87 0.73 10.18 7.29
CA PRO A 87 -0.36 11.10 7.63
C PRO A 87 -1.73 10.66 7.09
N LEU A 88 -1.79 10.10 5.88
CA LEU A 88 -3.04 9.57 5.32
C LEU A 88 -3.56 8.41 6.15
N ILE A 89 -2.70 7.44 6.52
CA ILE A 89 -3.03 6.33 7.41
C ILE A 89 -3.46 6.83 8.79
N PHE A 90 -2.78 7.84 9.33
CA PHE A 90 -3.16 8.47 10.61
C PHE A 90 -4.55 9.10 10.58
N SER A 91 -4.94 9.66 9.43
CA SER A 91 -6.29 10.21 9.25
C SER A 91 -7.37 9.15 9.01
N PHE A 92 -7.00 7.92 8.64
CA PHE A 92 -7.95 6.90 8.22
C PHE A 92 -8.95 6.51 9.32
N GLN A 93 -8.46 6.13 10.51
CA GLN A 93 -9.33 5.66 11.60
C GLN A 93 -10.40 6.70 12.02
N PRO A 94 -10.08 7.98 12.31
CA PRO A 94 -11.10 8.94 12.71
C PRO A 94 -12.10 9.22 11.59
N ILE A 95 -11.67 9.24 10.32
CA ILE A 95 -12.56 9.40 9.17
C ILE A 95 -13.47 8.18 9.01
N ALA A 96 -12.93 6.98 9.12
CA ALA A 96 -13.69 5.74 9.00
C ALA A 96 -14.77 5.64 10.09
N VAL A 97 -14.42 5.94 11.34
CA VAL A 97 -15.37 5.97 12.46
C VAL A 97 -16.41 7.09 12.28
N PHE A 98 -16.03 8.25 11.77
CA PHE A 98 -16.97 9.32 11.44
C PHE A 98 -18.05 8.87 10.43
N PHE A 99 -17.69 8.01 9.49
CA PHE A 99 -18.64 7.38 8.55
C PHE A 99 -19.31 6.10 9.11
N GLY A 100 -19.14 5.80 10.39
CA GLY A 100 -19.80 4.68 11.07
C GLY A 100 -19.11 3.33 10.88
N MET A 101 -17.83 3.30 10.50
CA MET A 101 -17.07 2.06 10.44
C MET A 101 -16.71 1.57 11.85
N GLU A 102 -17.08 0.34 12.15
CA GLU A 102 -16.68 -0.36 13.35
C GLU A 102 -15.41 -1.18 13.09
N ILE A 103 -14.28 -0.78 13.68
CA ILE A 103 -12.96 -1.39 13.43
C ILE A 103 -12.65 -2.50 14.43
N THR A 104 -12.94 -2.28 15.72
CA THR A 104 -12.58 -3.19 16.81
C THR A 104 -13.68 -4.20 17.16
N THR A 105 -14.87 -4.08 16.56
CA THR A 105 -16.01 -4.94 16.84
C THR A 105 -15.78 -6.38 16.38
N ILE A 106 -16.07 -7.32 17.28
CA ILE A 106 -16.19 -8.75 16.99
C ILE A 106 -17.64 -9.23 17.26
N PRO A 107 -18.14 -10.27 16.56
CA PRO A 107 -17.44 -11.07 15.56
C PRO A 107 -17.19 -10.32 14.25
N PHE A 108 -16.24 -10.81 13.45
CA PHE A 108 -16.02 -10.25 12.12
C PHE A 108 -17.27 -10.37 11.25
N PRO A 109 -17.42 -9.50 10.23
CA PRO A 109 -18.51 -9.60 9.28
C PRO A 109 -18.61 -11.00 8.68
N HIS A 110 -19.84 -11.48 8.46
CA HIS A 110 -20.06 -12.74 7.77
C HIS A 110 -19.33 -12.73 6.41
N TRP A 111 -18.75 -13.87 6.00
CA TRP A 111 -17.90 -13.94 4.82
C TRP A 111 -18.57 -13.41 3.54
N GLN A 112 -19.89 -13.59 3.39
CA GLN A 112 -20.65 -13.03 2.26
C GLN A 112 -20.56 -11.50 2.24
N LYS A 113 -20.60 -10.86 3.41
CA LYS A 113 -20.44 -9.41 3.55
C LYS A 113 -19.05 -8.96 3.13
N MET A 114 -18.04 -9.66 3.59
CA MET A 114 -16.66 -9.40 3.18
C MET A 114 -16.49 -9.54 1.67
N VAL A 115 -17.02 -10.60 1.05
CA VAL A 115 -16.89 -10.86 -0.39
C VAL A 115 -17.53 -9.75 -1.22
N TYR A 116 -18.78 -9.35 -0.95
CA TYR A 116 -19.40 -8.30 -1.75
C TYR A 116 -18.74 -6.93 -1.50
N GLN A 117 -18.29 -6.64 -0.27
CA GLN A 117 -17.57 -5.40 0.03
C GLN A 117 -16.23 -5.35 -0.71
N LEU A 118 -15.45 -6.44 -0.70
CA LEU A 118 -14.21 -6.55 -1.45
C LEU A 118 -14.44 -6.38 -2.95
N ALA A 119 -15.46 -7.04 -3.51
CA ALA A 119 -15.82 -6.89 -4.92
C ALA A 119 -16.20 -5.45 -5.27
N ALA A 120 -16.99 -4.78 -4.41
CA ALA A 120 -17.32 -3.38 -4.58
C ALA A 120 -16.06 -2.49 -4.50
N PHE A 121 -15.18 -2.72 -3.52
CA PHE A 121 -13.93 -1.99 -3.38
C PHE A 121 -13.03 -2.15 -4.61
N PHE A 122 -12.95 -3.34 -5.23
CA PHE A 122 -12.21 -3.51 -6.48
C PHE A 122 -12.73 -2.60 -7.59
N VAL A 123 -14.06 -2.49 -7.76
CA VAL A 123 -14.66 -1.62 -8.78
C VAL A 123 -14.43 -0.15 -8.44
N PHE A 124 -14.60 0.23 -7.18
CA PHE A 124 -14.37 1.61 -6.72
C PHE A 124 -12.90 2.02 -6.87
N GLU A 125 -11.98 1.16 -6.48
CA GLU A 125 -10.54 1.40 -6.56
C GLU A 125 -10.09 1.51 -8.02
N ASP A 126 -10.54 0.61 -8.90
CA ASP A 126 -10.23 0.67 -10.34
C ASP A 126 -10.77 1.96 -10.97
N THR A 127 -12.02 2.31 -10.66
CA THR A 127 -12.66 3.54 -11.15
C THR A 127 -11.90 4.77 -10.65
N PHE A 128 -11.63 4.84 -9.35
CA PHE A 128 -10.90 5.95 -8.74
C PHE A 128 -9.50 6.07 -9.36
N ASN A 129 -8.76 4.97 -9.45
CA ASN A 129 -7.41 4.94 -10.00
C ASN A 129 -7.41 5.43 -11.45
N TYR A 130 -8.33 4.97 -12.30
CA TYR A 130 -8.43 5.42 -13.68
C TYR A 130 -8.66 6.93 -13.79
N TRP A 131 -9.66 7.46 -13.09
CA TRP A 131 -10.01 8.88 -13.20
C TRP A 131 -9.00 9.79 -12.52
N PHE A 132 -8.45 9.37 -11.38
CA PHE A 132 -7.40 10.10 -10.68
C PHE A 132 -6.12 10.12 -11.52
N HIS A 133 -5.71 8.98 -12.09
CA HIS A 133 -4.58 8.94 -13.01
C HIS A 133 -4.80 9.83 -14.22
N ARG A 134 -6.01 9.83 -14.81
CA ARG A 134 -6.37 10.75 -15.90
C ARG A 134 -6.28 12.22 -15.48
N LEU A 135 -6.71 12.55 -14.27
CA LEU A 135 -6.55 13.89 -13.69
C LEU A 135 -5.07 14.24 -13.52
N LEU A 136 -4.23 13.30 -13.12
CA LEU A 136 -2.79 13.51 -13.00
C LEU A 136 -2.14 13.83 -14.36
N HIS A 137 -2.75 13.48 -15.49
CA HIS A 137 -2.31 13.92 -16.82
C HIS A 137 -2.72 15.35 -17.19
N TYR A 138 -3.46 16.05 -16.34
CA TYR A 138 -3.85 17.43 -16.59
C TYR A 138 -2.76 18.42 -16.20
N GLY A 139 -2.35 19.27 -17.15
CA GLY A 139 -1.38 20.39 -17.07
C GLY A 139 -0.53 20.49 -15.79
N PRO A 140 -1.01 21.15 -14.71
CA PRO A 140 -0.24 21.31 -13.47
C PRO A 140 0.08 19.98 -12.78
N PHE A 141 -0.90 19.08 -12.65
CA PHE A 141 -0.70 17.78 -11.99
C PHE A 141 0.28 16.92 -12.78
N TYR A 142 0.27 17.03 -14.11
CA TYR A 142 1.25 16.32 -14.93
C TYR A 142 2.66 16.83 -14.64
N LYS A 143 2.84 18.15 -14.66
CA LYS A 143 4.16 18.78 -14.52
C LYS A 143 4.78 18.57 -13.13
N TYR A 144 3.97 18.56 -12.07
CA TYR A 144 4.45 18.58 -10.68
C TYR A 144 4.30 17.26 -9.93
N ILE A 145 3.45 16.34 -10.39
CA ILE A 145 3.20 15.06 -9.73
C ILE A 145 3.48 13.91 -10.69
N HIS A 146 2.76 13.86 -11.82
CA HIS A 146 2.76 12.66 -12.65
C HIS A 146 4.10 12.40 -13.34
N LYS A 147 4.75 13.47 -13.82
CA LYS A 147 6.07 13.37 -14.44
C LYS A 147 7.14 12.89 -13.46
N GLN A 148 7.05 13.28 -12.19
CA GLN A 148 7.95 12.87 -11.11
C GLN A 148 7.70 11.42 -10.72
N HIS A 149 6.43 11.00 -10.60
CA HIS A 149 6.07 9.60 -10.39
C HIS A 149 6.61 8.68 -11.50
N HIS A 150 6.61 9.14 -12.76
CA HIS A 150 7.24 8.43 -13.88
C HIS A 150 8.73 8.76 -14.12
N GLU A 151 9.44 9.30 -13.13
CA GLU A 151 10.88 9.58 -13.26
C GLU A 151 11.67 8.30 -13.57
N PHE A 152 11.32 7.19 -12.92
CA PHE A 152 11.92 5.89 -13.14
C PHE A 152 11.14 5.10 -14.22
N SER A 153 11.46 5.37 -15.48
CA SER A 153 10.79 4.71 -16.62
C SER A 153 11.13 3.22 -16.78
N ALA A 154 12.28 2.77 -16.29
CA ALA A 154 12.66 1.35 -16.28
C ALA A 154 12.10 0.69 -15.02
N PRO A 155 11.18 -0.28 -15.15
CA PRO A 155 10.60 -0.91 -13.98
C PRO A 155 11.62 -1.80 -13.28
N PHE A 156 11.84 -1.55 -12.00
CA PHE A 156 12.52 -2.45 -11.07
C PHE A 156 11.71 -2.54 -9.77
N GLY A 157 12.08 -3.47 -8.88
CA GLY A 157 11.23 -3.86 -7.75
C GLY A 157 10.63 -2.71 -6.94
N LEU A 158 11.37 -1.61 -6.77
CA LEU A 158 10.99 -0.44 -5.96
C LEU A 158 10.12 0.60 -6.69
N VAL A 159 10.01 0.53 -8.02
CA VAL A 159 9.36 1.57 -8.84
C VAL A 159 7.94 1.19 -9.25
N GLY A 160 7.65 -0.11 -9.37
CA GLY A 160 6.39 -0.60 -9.93
C GLY A 160 5.13 -0.30 -9.10
N LEU A 161 5.26 0.34 -7.93
CA LEU A 161 4.18 0.57 -6.97
C LEU A 161 4.19 1.99 -6.37
N GLN A 162 5.00 2.90 -6.90
CA GLN A 162 4.91 4.31 -6.50
C GLN A 162 3.74 5.00 -7.19
#